data_AF-A0A2V8MTY8-F1
#
_entry.id   AF-A0A2V8MTY8-F1
#
_cell.length_a   1.000
_cell.length_b   1.000
_cell.length_c   1.000
_cell.angle_alpha   90.00
_cell.angle_beta   90.00
_cell.angle_gamma   90.00
#
_symmetry.space_group_name_H-M   'P 1'
#
loop_
_entity.id
_entity.type
_entity.pdbx_description
1 polymer ?
#
loop_
_entity_poly.entity_id
_entity_poly.type
_entity_poly.pdbx_seq_one_letter_code
_entity_poly.pdbx_strand_id
1 'polypeptide(L)'
;MGLLERVSALIGANLNDLIDRAEDPQKMLKQVILDVQNQMIQVKTQVAIAVADEHLLRKRQKENEEKHTEWIRKAELAVDKAQEDLARAAIERAIG
;
A
#
# COMPACT_ATOMS: atom_id res chain seq x y z
N MET A 1 -10.80 11.58 3.41
CA MET A 1 -11.42 11.41 4.74
C MET A 1 -11.09 10.02 5.26
N GLY A 2 -9.91 9.90 5.87
CA GLY A 2 -9.37 8.62 6.31
C GLY A 2 -10.18 8.04 7.49
N LEU A 3 -10.23 6.70 7.57
CA LEU A 3 -10.86 5.99 8.70
C LEU A 3 -10.34 6.49 10.07
N LEU A 4 -9.05 6.81 10.15
CA LEU A 4 -8.42 7.37 11.34
C LEU A 4 -8.94 8.76 11.73
N GLU A 5 -9.26 9.61 10.75
CA GLU A 5 -9.89 10.91 11.03
C GLU A 5 -11.29 10.73 11.59
N ARG A 6 -12.05 9.73 11.11
CA ARG A 6 -13.39 9.42 11.64
C ARG A 6 -13.32 8.89 13.07
N VAL A 7 -12.37 8.01 13.38
CA VAL A 7 -12.14 7.51 14.75
C VAL A 7 -11.68 8.64 15.68
N SER A 8 -10.75 9.48 15.22
CA SER A 8 -10.25 10.61 16.01
C SER A 8 -11.33 11.68 16.23
N ALA A 9 -12.18 11.94 15.24
CA ALA A 9 -13.32 12.84 15.36
C ALA A 9 -14.40 12.28 16.32
N LEU A 10 -14.67 10.98 16.28
CA LEU A 10 -15.60 10.33 17.22
C LEU A 10 -15.09 10.39 18.67
N ILE A 11 -13.78 10.25 18.88
CA ILE A 11 -13.16 10.35 20.22
C ILE A 11 -13.08 11.81 20.69
N GLY A 12 -12.68 12.74 19.83
CA GLY A 12 -12.40 14.12 20.22
C GLY A 12 -13.64 15.02 20.30
N ALA A 13 -14.60 14.87 19.38
CA ALA A 13 -15.74 15.78 19.26
C ALA A 13 -16.96 15.35 20.07
N ASN A 14 -17.11 14.05 20.37
CA ASN A 14 -18.32 13.52 21.00
C ASN A 14 -18.14 13.13 22.47
N LEU A 15 -16.91 13.01 23.01
CA LEU A 15 -16.73 12.61 24.41
C LEU A 15 -17.26 13.67 25.38
N ASN A 16 -16.99 14.96 25.15
CA ASN A 16 -17.48 16.03 26.02
C ASN A 16 -19.01 16.14 26.00
N ASP A 17 -19.61 16.14 24.80
CA ASP A 17 -21.07 16.26 24.64
C ASP A 17 -21.84 14.97 25.05
N LEU A 18 -21.23 13.78 24.93
CA LEU A 18 -21.81 12.54 25.42
C LEU A 18 -21.70 12.41 26.95
N ILE A 19 -20.63 12.91 27.57
CA ILE A 19 -20.49 12.92 29.04
C ILE A 19 -21.56 13.81 29.68
N ASP A 20 -21.89 14.94 29.07
CA ASP A 20 -22.89 15.88 29.58
C ASP A 20 -24.36 15.40 29.38
N ARG A 21 -24.60 14.41 28.50
CA ARG A 21 -25.96 13.92 28.16
C ARG A 21 -26.22 12.44 28.43
N ALA A 22 -25.22 11.66 28.83
CA ALA A 22 -25.36 10.22 29.05
C ALA A 22 -25.90 9.91 30.45
N GLU A 23 -26.91 9.04 30.52
CA GLU A 23 -27.51 8.53 31.76
C GLU A 23 -26.53 7.64 32.55
N ASP A 24 -25.59 6.96 31.86
CA ASP A 24 -24.44 6.27 32.46
C ASP A 24 -23.20 6.41 31.54
N PRO A 25 -22.36 7.45 31.76
CA PRO A 25 -21.19 7.73 30.93
C PRO A 25 -20.12 6.63 31.02
N GLN A 26 -20.06 5.87 32.12
CA GLN A 26 -19.07 4.80 32.26
C GLN A 26 -19.37 3.63 31.32
N LYS A 27 -20.65 3.29 31.13
CA LYS A 27 -21.07 2.23 30.21
C LYS A 27 -20.81 2.62 28.75
N MET A 28 -21.10 3.87 28.40
CA MET A 28 -20.84 4.40 27.06
C MET A 28 -19.34 4.41 26.71
N LEU A 29 -18.49 4.87 27.63
CA LEU A 29 -17.04 4.86 27.42
C LEU A 29 -16.49 3.44 27.21
N LYS A 30 -16.98 2.46 27.98
CA LYS A 30 -16.62 1.04 27.79
C LYS A 30 -17.00 0.54 26.40
N GLN A 31 -18.16 0.95 25.87
CA GLN A 31 -18.60 0.57 24.54
C GLN A 31 -17.73 1.20 23.44
N VAL A 32 -17.36 2.48 23.57
CA VAL A 32 -16.43 3.15 22.64
C VAL A 32 -15.08 2.44 22.63
N ILE A 33 -14.56 2.03 23.80
CA ILE A 33 -13.30 1.27 23.88
C ILE A 33 -13.41 -0.06 23.13
N LEU A 34 -14.52 -0.78 23.27
CA LEU A 34 -14.76 -2.03 22.54
C LEU A 34 -14.83 -1.80 21.02
N ASP A 35 -15.51 -0.75 20.58
CA ASP A 35 -15.62 -0.40 19.17
C ASP A 35 -14.26 -0.04 18.56
N VAL A 36 -13.44 0.75 19.29
CA VAL A 36 -12.07 1.07 18.89
C VAL A 36 -11.20 -0.19 18.82
N GLN A 37 -11.33 -1.11 19.78
CA GLN A 37 -10.62 -2.40 19.75
C GLN A 37 -11.01 -3.24 18.53
N ASN A 38 -12.30 -3.30 18.20
CA ASN A 38 -12.79 -4.00 17.01
C ASN A 38 -12.25 -3.37 15.71
N GLN A 39 -12.26 -2.04 15.61
CA GLN A 39 -11.69 -1.33 14.46
C GLN A 39 -10.17 -1.51 14.35
N MET A 40 -9.46 -1.57 15.48
CA MET A 40 -8.02 -1.82 15.50
C MET A 40 -7.66 -3.16 14.83
N ILE A 41 -8.48 -4.19 15.00
CA ILE A 41 -8.28 -5.49 14.34
C ILE A 41 -8.41 -5.33 12.81
N GLN A 42 -9.42 -4.60 12.34
CA GLN A 42 -9.61 -4.35 10.90
C GLN A 42 -8.44 -3.58 10.30
N VAL A 43 -7.95 -2.55 10.99
CA VAL A 43 -6.78 -1.77 10.56
C VAL A 43 -5.53 -2.65 10.49
N LYS A 44 -5.28 -3.48 11.50
CA LYS A 44 -4.15 -4.42 11.49
C LYS A 44 -4.20 -5.37 10.29
N THR A 45 -5.38 -5.89 9.96
CA THR A 45 -5.56 -6.74 8.77
C THR A 45 -5.27 -5.97 7.48
N GLN A 46 -5.77 -4.74 7.34
CA GLN A 46 -5.48 -3.90 6.18
C GLN A 46 -4.00 -3.58 6.03
N VAL A 47 -3.31 -3.30 7.14
CA VAL A 47 -1.86 -3.09 7.14
C VAL A 47 -1.12 -4.36 6.72
N ALA A 48 -1.52 -5.53 7.21
CA ALA A 48 -0.92 -6.80 6.80
C ALA A 48 -1.07 -7.06 5.29
N ILE A 49 -2.24 -6.75 4.72
CA ILE A 49 -2.49 -6.84 3.28
C ILE A 49 -1.59 -5.85 2.53
N ALA A 50 -1.53 -4.59 2.97
CA ALA A 50 -0.70 -3.57 2.33
C ALA A 50 0.80 -3.94 2.34
N VAL A 51 1.30 -4.52 3.43
CA VAL A 51 2.69 -5.03 3.52
C VAL A 51 2.91 -6.21 2.58
N ALA A 52 1.96 -7.14 2.47
CA ALA A 52 2.04 -8.23 1.51
C ALA A 52 2.05 -7.72 0.06
N ASP A 53 1.20 -6.74 -0.26
CA ASP A 53 1.17 -6.08 -1.56
C ASP A 53 2.48 -5.34 -1.85
N GLU A 54 3.05 -4.66 -0.87
CA GLU A 54 4.37 -4.02 -0.99
C GLU A 54 5.45 -5.06 -1.35
N HIS A 55 5.49 -6.20 -0.65
CA HIS A 55 6.44 -7.27 -0.97
C HIS A 55 6.25 -7.82 -2.39
N LEU A 56 5.01 -8.00 -2.82
CA LEU A 56 4.70 -8.47 -4.18
C LEU A 56 5.13 -7.44 -5.24
N LEU A 57 4.86 -6.17 -5.02
CA LEU A 57 5.25 -5.09 -5.91
C LEU A 57 6.77 -4.94 -6.00
N ARG A 58 7.48 -5.01 -4.88
CA ARG A 58 8.95 -5.01 -4.86
C ARG A 58 9.53 -6.19 -5.64
N LYS A 59 8.94 -7.38 -5.52
CA LYS A 59 9.37 -8.55 -6.30
C LYS A 59 9.16 -8.31 -7.81
N ARG A 60 7.99 -7.84 -8.22
CA ARG A 60 7.69 -7.52 -9.63
C ARG A 60 8.60 -6.43 -10.17
N GLN A 61 8.89 -5.41 -9.38
CA GLN A 61 9.85 -4.36 -9.73
C GLN A 61 11.22 -4.96 -10.03
N LYS A 62 11.74 -5.81 -9.13
CA LYS A 62 13.03 -6.48 -9.33
C LYS A 62 13.03 -7.36 -10.59
N GLU A 63 11.98 -8.14 -10.81
CA GLU A 63 11.86 -8.97 -12.03
C GLU A 63 11.85 -8.11 -13.31
N ASN A 64 11.22 -6.94 -13.28
CA ASN A 64 11.21 -6.02 -14.41
C ASN A 64 12.56 -5.34 -14.63
N GLU A 65 13.25 -4.94 -13.56
CA GLU A 65 14.62 -4.39 -13.64
C GLU A 65 15.60 -5.42 -14.22
N GLU A 66 15.48 -6.69 -13.82
CA GLU A 66 16.28 -7.79 -14.37
C GLU A 66 16.00 -7.98 -15.87
N LYS A 67 14.72 -8.02 -16.28
CA LYS A 67 14.33 -8.12 -17.70
C LYS A 67 14.83 -6.93 -18.51
N HIS A 68 14.67 -5.72 -18.00
CA HIS A 68 15.18 -4.50 -18.65
C HIS A 68 16.69 -4.63 -18.89
N THR A 69 17.45 -5.00 -17.85
CA THR A 69 18.90 -5.19 -17.95
C THR A 69 19.27 -6.28 -18.97
N GLU A 70 18.52 -7.39 -19.01
CA GLU A 70 18.71 -8.45 -20.00
C GLU A 70 18.48 -7.95 -21.44
N TRP A 71 17.42 -7.17 -21.67
CA TRP A 71 17.13 -6.60 -22.99
C TRP A 71 18.17 -5.59 -23.45
N ILE A 72 18.64 -4.73 -22.54
CA ILE A 72 19.75 -3.81 -22.83
C ILE A 72 21.02 -4.58 -23.23
N ARG A 73 21.38 -5.62 -22.47
CA ARG A 73 22.54 -6.45 -22.80
C ARG A 73 22.40 -7.15 -24.16
N LYS A 74 21.20 -7.60 -24.51
CA LYS A 74 20.91 -8.18 -25.84
C LYS A 74 21.03 -7.12 -26.94
N ALA A 75 20.60 -5.89 -26.68
CA ALA A 75 20.74 -4.79 -27.62
C ALA A 75 22.23 -4.45 -27.86
N GLU A 76 23.03 -4.34 -26.80
CA GLU A 76 24.47 -4.11 -26.89
C GLU A 76 25.16 -5.19 -27.73
N LEU A 77 24.86 -6.47 -27.47
CA LEU A 77 25.42 -7.59 -28.24
C LEU A 77 25.00 -7.55 -29.72
N ALA A 78 23.78 -7.10 -30.02
CA ALA A 78 23.32 -6.95 -31.40
C ALA A 78 24.02 -5.80 -32.11
N VAL A 79 24.29 -4.69 -31.42
CA VAL A 79 25.10 -3.57 -31.94
C VAL A 79 26.53 -4.03 -32.24
N ASP A 80 27.16 -4.78 -31.33
CA ASP A 80 28.52 -5.32 -31.54
C ASP A 80 28.62 -6.23 -32.76
N LYS A 81 27.52 -6.91 -33.11
CA LYS A 81 27.40 -7.77 -34.29
C LYS A 81 26.93 -7.05 -35.55
N ALA A 82 26.81 -5.71 -35.51
CA ALA A 82 26.27 -4.87 -36.57
C ALA A 82 24.84 -5.26 -37.02
N GLN A 83 24.04 -5.81 -36.10
CA GLN A 83 22.65 -6.21 -36.32
C GLN A 83 21.69 -5.12 -35.80
N GLU A 84 21.63 -3.99 -36.50
CA GLU A 84 20.85 -2.82 -36.06
C GLU A 84 19.36 -3.11 -35.82
N ASP A 85 18.73 -3.93 -36.67
CA ASP A 85 17.31 -4.28 -36.53
C ASP A 85 17.03 -5.03 -35.22
N LEU A 86 17.92 -5.95 -34.84
CA LEU A 86 17.82 -6.72 -33.60
C LEU A 86 18.12 -5.84 -32.37
N ALA A 87 19.05 -4.89 -32.49
CA ALA A 87 19.33 -3.92 -31.43
C ALA A 87 18.12 -3.02 -31.16
N ARG A 88 17.47 -2.48 -32.21
CA ARG A 88 16.26 -1.65 -32.08
C ARG A 88 15.12 -2.43 -31.44
N ALA A 89 14.86 -3.65 -31.89
CA ALA A 89 13.81 -4.50 -31.32
C ALA A 89 14.07 -4.88 -29.85
N ALA A 90 15.34 -5.04 -29.45
CA ALA A 90 15.70 -5.30 -28.06
C ALA A 90 15.51 -4.06 -27.17
N ILE A 91 15.85 -2.87 -27.66
CA ILE A 91 15.61 -1.60 -26.93
C ILE A 91 14.11 -1.34 -26.80
N GLU A 92 13.32 -1.56 -27.84
CA GLU A 92 11.87 -1.40 -27.79
C GLU A 92 11.24 -2.31 -26.71
N ARG A 93 11.75 -3.53 -26.55
CA ARG A 93 11.37 -4.44 -25.45
C ARG A 93 11.93 -4.09 -24.08
N ALA A 94 12.98 -3.28 -24.00
CA ALA A 94 13.50 -2.78 -22.73
C ALA A 94 12.65 -1.62 -22.21
N ILE A 95 12.13 -0.79 -23.11
CA ILE A 95 11.37 0.43 -22.77
C ILE A 95 9.88 0.13 -22.49
N GLY A 96 9.31 -0.90 -23.13
CA GLY A 96 7.91 -1.33 -22.97
C GLY A 96 7.70 -2.34 -21.84
#